data_AF-A0A6L9T985-F1
#
_entry.id   AF-A0A6L9T985-F1
#
_cell.length_a   1.000
_cell.length_b   1.000
_cell.length_c   1.000
_cell.angle_alpha   90.00
_cell.angle_beta   90.00
_cell.angle_gamma   90.00
#
_symmetry.space_group_name_H-M   'P 1'
#
loop_
_entity.id
_entity.type
_entity.pdbx_description
1 polymer ?
#
loop_
_entity_poly.entity_id
_entity_poly.type
_entity_poly.pdbx_seq_one_letter_code
_entity_poly.pdbx_strand_id
1 'polypeptide(L)'
;MERIDVYRGQASTSEDGDLVQGPLELWRSFTGLAAPVSASESPTESSQGVTVGYTVYVRSGEPTGILDTDVIGLRGLLLPVDGLPAVWENPRGEHVGDVITVGLREG
;
A
#
# COMPACT_ATOMS: atom_id res chain seq x y z
N MET A 1 -0.37 -2.94 -17.42
CA MET A 1 0.10 -3.06 -16.03
C MET A 1 1.17 -2.00 -15.83
N GLU A 2 1.19 -1.35 -14.68
CA GLU A 2 2.10 -0.26 -14.33
C GLU A 2 3.15 -0.71 -13.31
N ARG A 3 4.25 0.03 -13.22
CA ARG A 3 5.31 -0.22 -12.23
C ARG A 3 4.85 0.28 -10.87
N ILE A 4 4.98 -0.59 -9.86
CA ILE A 4 4.66 -0.30 -8.46
C ILE A 4 5.97 -0.36 -7.69
N ASP A 5 6.46 0.78 -7.23
CA ASP A 5 7.68 0.85 -6.44
C ASP A 5 7.32 0.77 -4.95
N VAL A 6 8.01 -0.07 -4.19
CA VAL A 6 7.80 -0.23 -2.75
C VAL A 6 9.01 0.35 -2.05
N TYR A 7 8.76 1.34 -1.20
CA TYR A 7 9.74 2.00 -0.37
C TYR A 7 9.58 1.58 1.08
N ARG A 8 10.69 1.24 1.72
CA ARG A 8 10.74 0.81 3.12
C ARG A 8 11.85 1.56 3.82
N GLY A 9 11.56 2.12 5.00
CA GLY A 9 12.60 2.65 5.87
C GLY A 9 13.08 1.57 6.84
N GLN A 10 14.36 1.62 7.21
CA GLN A 10 14.86 0.74 8.28
C GLN A 10 14.14 1.07 9.59
N ALA A 11 13.47 0.08 10.19
CA ALA A 11 12.89 0.22 11.51
C ALA A 11 14.01 0.47 12.53
N SER A 12 13.90 1.58 13.26
CA SER A 12 14.81 1.94 14.34
C SER A 12 14.00 2.24 15.59
N THR A 13 14.59 2.06 16.77
CA THR A 13 13.97 2.43 18.04
C THR A 13 14.39 3.85 18.38
N SER A 14 13.41 4.73 18.60
CA SER A 14 13.63 6.10 19.08
C SER A 14 14.14 6.09 20.52
N GLU A 15 14.65 7.24 21.02
CA GLU A 15 15.08 7.39 22.42
C GLU A 15 13.95 7.10 23.43
N ASP A 16 12.69 7.27 23.01
CA ASP A 16 11.49 7.00 23.83
C ASP A 16 11.03 5.53 23.76
N GLY A 17 11.69 4.68 22.96
CA GLY A 17 11.30 3.27 22.78
C GLY A 17 10.29 3.02 21.65
N ASP A 18 9.82 4.09 20.99
CA ASP A 18 8.90 3.99 19.85
C ASP A 18 9.59 3.47 18.58
N LEU A 19 8.88 2.67 17.79
CA LEU A 19 9.38 2.18 16.51
C LEU A 19 9.22 3.27 15.45
N VAL A 20 10.34 3.83 15.01
CA VAL A 20 10.37 4.85 13.98
C VAL A 20 10.87 4.26 12.67
N GLN A 21 10.24 4.68 11.58
CA GLN A 21 10.71 4.38 10.24
C GLN A 21 11.85 5.33 9.88
N GLY A 22 13.01 4.78 9.55
CA GLY A 22 14.15 5.52 9.01
C GLY A 22 13.88 6.09 7.60
N PRO A 23 14.90 6.66 6.93
CA PRO A 23 14.74 7.20 5.58
C PRO A 23 14.21 6.12 4.63
N LEU A 24 13.24 6.50 3.80
CA LEU A 24 12.63 5.60 2.81
C LEU A 24 13.63 5.25 1.71
N GLU A 25 13.90 3.96 1.53
CA GLU A 25 14.72 3.43 0.45
C GLU A 25 13.87 2.54 -0.46
N LEU A 26 14.18 2.52 -1.76
CA LEU A 26 13.52 1.61 -2.69
C LEU A 26 13.85 0.17 -2.30
N TRP A 27 12.86 -0.55 -1.79
CA TRP A 27 13.00 -1.94 -1.36
C TRP A 27 12.87 -2.90 -2.53
N ARG A 28 11.79 -2.76 -3.31
CA ARG A 28 11.51 -3.62 -4.47
C ARG A 28 10.56 -2.94 -5.44
N SER A 29 10.63 -3.33 -6.71
CA SER A 29 9.67 -2.91 -7.73
C SER A 29 8.88 -4.10 -8.23
N PHE A 30 7.57 -3.93 -8.37
CA PHE A 30 6.66 -4.92 -8.91
C PHE A 30 5.92 -4.38 -10.12
N THR A 31 5.18 -5.27 -10.77
CA THR A 31 4.24 -4.90 -11.85
C THR A 31 2.82 -5.17 -11.37
N GLY A 32 1.93 -4.20 -11.56
CA GLY A 32 0.59 -4.27 -11.00
C GLY A 32 -0.44 -3.44 -11.75
N LEU A 33 -1.62 -3.30 -11.13
CA LEU A 33 -2.70 -2.44 -11.57
C LEU A 33 -3.15 -1.60 -10.40
N ALA A 34 -3.36 -0.30 -10.59
CA ALA A 34 -3.95 0.54 -9.57
C ALA A 34 -5.33 1.01 -10.01
N ALA A 35 -6.33 0.68 -9.21
CA ALA A 35 -7.70 1.18 -9.35
C ALA A 35 -7.93 2.29 -8.32
N PRO A 36 -8.45 3.46 -8.71
CA PRO A 36 -8.84 4.48 -7.74
C PRO A 36 -9.94 3.91 -6.83
N VAL A 37 -9.86 4.21 -5.54
CA VAL A 37 -10.95 3.95 -4.60
C VAL A 37 -12.02 5.02 -4.89
N SER A 38 -12.96 4.70 -5.77
CA SER A 38 -14.14 5.54 -5.96
C SER A 38 -14.97 5.50 -4.68
N ALA A 39 -14.98 6.59 -3.92
CA ALA A 39 -15.92 6.78 -2.84
C ALA A 39 -17.35 6.88 -3.43
N SER A 40 -17.99 5.74 -3.69
CA SER A 40 -19.43 5.65 -3.87
C SER A 40 -20.08 5.57 -2.50
N GLU A 41 -19.86 6.58 -1.66
CA GLU A 41 -20.60 6.70 -0.40
C GLU A 41 -21.09 8.14 -0.30
N SER A 42 -22.41 8.29 -0.36
CA SER A 42 -23.09 9.52 0.06
C SER A 42 -22.48 9.97 1.39
N PRO A 43 -22.08 11.25 1.53
CA PRO A 43 -21.38 11.70 2.73
C PRO A 43 -22.28 11.48 3.94
N THR A 44 -21.97 10.46 4.73
CA THR A 44 -22.47 10.32 6.09
C THR A 44 -21.41 11.01 6.96
N GLU A 45 -21.84 11.79 7.95
CA GLU A 45 -21.02 12.71 8.79
C GLU A 45 -19.76 12.11 9.46
N SER A 46 -19.43 10.83 9.24
CA SER A 46 -18.30 10.12 9.87
C SER A 46 -17.22 9.63 8.91
N SER A 47 -17.35 9.81 7.58
CA SER A 47 -16.31 9.39 6.62
C SER A 47 -15.50 10.58 6.11
N GLN A 48 -14.66 11.13 6.97
CA GLN A 48 -13.72 12.20 6.61
C GLN A 48 -12.32 11.61 6.41
N GLY A 49 -11.74 11.84 5.23
CA GLY A 49 -10.28 11.93 5.11
C GLY A 49 -9.59 10.84 4.30
N VAL A 50 -10.03 10.49 3.08
CA VAL A 50 -9.09 10.02 2.05
C VAL A 50 -9.25 10.93 0.84
N THR A 51 -8.27 11.82 0.65
CA THR A 51 -8.27 12.76 -0.50
C THR A 51 -7.86 12.03 -1.78
N VAL A 52 -6.96 11.05 -1.67
CA VAL A 52 -6.49 10.22 -2.78
C VAL A 52 -6.25 8.81 -2.27
N GLY A 53 -6.98 7.82 -2.80
CA GLY A 53 -6.86 6.41 -2.44
C GLY A 53 -6.85 5.50 -3.68
N TYR A 54 -6.03 4.46 -3.65
CA TYR A 54 -5.97 3.43 -4.68
C TYR A 54 -5.99 2.03 -4.05
N THR A 55 -6.69 1.11 -4.70
CA THR A 55 -6.47 -0.33 -4.54
C THR A 55 -5.45 -0.77 -5.58
N VAL A 56 -4.30 -1.24 -5.13
CA VAL A 56 -3.20 -1.71 -5.99
C VAL A 56 -3.15 -3.23 -5.95
N TYR A 57 -3.24 -3.84 -7.12
CA TYR A 57 -3.12 -5.26 -7.36
C TYR A 57 -1.71 -5.54 -7.85
N VAL A 58 -0.86 -6.07 -6.98
CA VAL A 58 0.51 -6.44 -7.28
C VAL A 58 0.53 -7.87 -7.79
N ARG A 59 1.17 -8.14 -8.93
CA ARG A 59 1.37 -9.52 -9.42
C ARG A 59 2.67 -10.10 -8.90
N SER A 60 2.59 -11.30 -8.32
CA SER A 60 3.74 -12.09 -7.91
C SER A 60 3.35 -13.57 -7.83
N GLY A 61 4.27 -14.48 -8.14
CA GLY A 61 4.05 -15.92 -7.96
C GLY A 61 4.26 -16.37 -6.50
N GLU A 62 4.80 -15.48 -5.67
CA GLU A 62 5.14 -15.70 -4.26
C GLU A 62 4.69 -14.47 -3.45
N PRO A 63 4.41 -14.62 -2.15
CA PRO A 63 4.00 -13.49 -1.30
C PRO A 63 4.96 -12.32 -1.44
N THR A 64 4.43 -11.13 -1.75
CA THR A 64 5.24 -9.96 -2.09
C THR A 64 6.06 -9.45 -0.92
N GLY A 65 5.65 -9.74 0.32
CA GLY A 65 6.33 -9.29 1.54
C GLY A 65 6.17 -7.78 1.82
N ILE A 66 5.19 -7.14 1.18
CA ILE A 66 4.78 -5.76 1.46
C ILE A 66 4.17 -5.70 2.87
N LEU A 67 4.45 -4.62 3.59
CA LEU A 67 4.01 -4.37 4.96
C LEU A 67 3.10 -3.13 5.01
N ASP A 68 2.33 -3.00 6.09
CA ASP A 68 1.51 -1.81 6.35
C ASP A 68 2.34 -0.54 6.63
N THR A 69 3.62 -0.70 6.97
CA THR A 69 4.56 0.42 7.16
C THR A 69 5.22 0.91 5.87
N ASP A 70 5.03 0.17 4.77
CA ASP A 70 5.62 0.53 3.48
C ASP A 70 4.94 1.74 2.83
N VAL A 71 5.68 2.37 1.92
CA VAL A 71 5.19 3.45 1.08
C VAL A 71 5.25 3.03 -0.37
N ILE A 72 4.16 3.23 -1.09
CA ILE A 72 4.00 2.80 -2.48
C ILE A 72 4.19 3.99 -3.42
N GLY A 73 5.19 3.89 -4.29
CA GLY A 73 5.38 4.74 -5.45
C GLY A 73 4.44 4.35 -6.57
N LEU A 74 3.45 5.20 -6.82
CA LEU A 74 2.45 5.01 -7.85
C LEU A 74 2.24 6.31 -8.63
N ARG A 75 2.48 6.28 -9.95
CA ARG A 75 2.25 7.44 -10.85
C ARG A 75 2.93 8.75 -10.40
N GLY A 76 4.10 8.63 -9.77
CA GLY A 76 4.85 9.78 -9.23
C GLY A 76 4.39 10.26 -7.84
N LEU A 77 3.39 9.61 -7.24
CA LEU A 77 2.96 9.82 -5.86
C LEU A 77 3.63 8.79 -4.94
N LEU A 78 3.91 9.21 -3.71
CA LEU A 78 4.29 8.32 -2.61
C LEU A 78 3.09 8.21 -1.67
N LEU A 79 2.50 7.02 -1.61
CA LEU A 79 1.26 6.76 -0.87
C LEU A 79 1.53 5.71 0.21
N PRO A 80 1.31 6.00 1.50
CA PRO A 80 1.47 4.99 2.54
C PRO A 80 0.44 3.87 2.35
N VAL A 81 0.84 2.65 2.72
CA VAL A 81 -0.10 1.52 2.79
C VAL A 81 -1.13 1.81 3.88
N ASP A 82 -2.40 1.61 3.55
CA ASP A 82 -3.54 1.80 4.44
C ASP A 82 -4.09 0.42 4.82
N GLY A 83 -3.71 -0.06 6.01
CA GLY A 83 -4.10 -1.37 6.51
C GLY A 83 -3.22 -2.53 6.04
N LEU A 84 -3.66 -3.75 6.31
CA LEU A 84 -2.86 -4.95 6.01
C LEU A 84 -2.99 -5.35 4.54
N PRO A 85 -1.87 -5.65 3.85
CA PRO A 85 -1.89 -6.31 2.54
C PRO A 85 -2.69 -7.61 2.56
N ALA A 86 -3.56 -7.77 1.57
CA ALA A 86 -4.39 -8.97 1.40
C ALA A 86 -3.79 -9.88 0.33
N VAL A 87 -3.84 -11.19 0.56
CA VAL A 87 -3.39 -12.17 -0.43
C VAL A 87 -4.36 -12.23 -1.60
N TRP A 88 -3.84 -12.16 -2.83
CA TRP A 88 -4.61 -12.40 -4.04
C TRP A 88 -4.42 -13.83 -4.53
N GLU A 89 -5.49 -14.62 -4.49
CA GLU A 89 -5.51 -16.00 -4.96
C GLU A 89 -6.36 -16.16 -6.23
N ASN A 90 -6.01 -17.13 -7.06
CA ASN A 90 -6.85 -17.54 -8.18
C ASN A 90 -7.99 -18.47 -7.70
N PRO A 91 -8.97 -18.81 -8.56
CA PRO A 91 -10.05 -19.73 -8.19
C PRO A 91 -9.62 -21.16 -7.81
N ARG A 92 -8.35 -21.51 -8.03
CA ARG A 92 -7.74 -22.79 -7.63
C ARG A 92 -7.02 -22.72 -6.28
N GLY A 93 -6.98 -21.54 -5.63
CA GLY A 93 -6.27 -21.31 -4.37
C GLY A 93 -4.76 -21.12 -4.53
N GLU A 94 -4.29 -20.83 -5.74
CA GLU A 94 -2.87 -20.53 -5.96
C GLU A 94 -2.64 -19.03 -5.75
N HIS A 95 -1.54 -18.68 -5.07
CA HIS A 95 -1.11 -17.31 -4.90
C HIS A 95 -0.77 -16.69 -6.25
N VAL A 96 -1.36 -15.53 -6.54
CA VAL A 96 -1.12 -14.79 -7.78
C VAL A 96 -0.69 -13.34 -7.55
N GLY A 97 -0.56 -12.94 -6.29
CA GLY A 97 -0.04 -11.65 -5.87
C GLY A 97 -0.68 -11.16 -4.57
N ASP A 98 -0.61 -9.85 -4.37
CA ASP A 98 -1.18 -9.20 -3.19
C ASP A 98 -2.01 -7.98 -3.61
N VAL A 99 -3.03 -7.68 -2.82
CA VAL A 99 -3.88 -6.49 -2.95
C VAL A 99 -3.57 -5.57 -1.79
N ILE A 100 -3.18 -4.35 -2.09
CA ILE A 100 -2.84 -3.33 -1.09
C ILE A 100 -3.72 -2.11 -1.29
N THR A 101 -4.24 -1.58 -0.20
CA THR A 101 -4.87 -0.27 -0.19
C THR A 101 -3.82 0.76 0.14
N VAL A 102 -3.78 1.87 -0.59
CA VAL A 102 -2.85 2.96 -0.35
C VAL A 102 -3.63 4.27 -0.41
N GLY A 103 -3.23 5.25 0.39
CA GLY A 103 -3.88 6.56 0.31
C GLY A 103 -3.34 7.56 1.29
N LEU A 104 -3.60 8.84 1.00
CA LEU A 104 -3.33 9.94 1.92
C LEU A 104 -4.62 10.34 2.61
N ARG A 105 -4.54 10.38 3.95
CA ARG A 105 -5.60 10.93 4.78
C ARG A 105 -5.28 12.39 5.08
N GLU A 106 -6.03 13.32 4.49
CA GLU A 106 -6.03 14.72 4.96
C GLU A 106 -7.01 14.81 6.13
N GLY A 107 -6.51 15.33 7.26
CA GLY A 107 -7.28 15.62 8.47
C GLY A 107 -7.53 17.11 8.62
#